data_AF-A0A3S0JV52-F1
#
_entry.id   AF-A0A3S0JV52-F1
#
_cell.length_a   1.000
_cell.length_b   1.000
_cell.length_c   1.000
_cell.angle_alpha   90.00
_cell.angle_beta   90.00
_cell.angle_gamma   90.00
#
_symmetry.space_group_name_H-M   'P 1'
#
loop_
_entity.id
_entity.type
_entity.pdbx_description
1 polymer ?
#
loop_
_entity_poly.entity_id
_entity_poly.type
_entity_poly.pdbx_seq_one_letter_code
_entity_poly.pdbx_strand_id
1 'polypeptide(L)' 'DRIALFADATGDHQWIHVDVERATAESPFGGPIAHGYLTLSMVNLFLPELLTV' A
#
# COMPACT_ATOMS: atom_id res chain seq x y z
N ASP A 1 -8.25 -4.38 3.54
CA ASP A 1 -7.98 -5.78 3.15
C ASP A 1 -6.67 -5.96 2.41
N ARG A 2 -6.52 -5.51 1.14
CA ARG A 2 -5.25 -5.68 0.37
C ARG A 2 -4.00 -5.10 1.04
N ILE A 3 -4.11 -3.94 1.69
CA ILE A 3 -3.00 -3.31 2.42
C ILE A 3 -2.54 -4.22 3.57
N ALA A 4 -3.47 -4.65 4.43
CA ALA A 4 -3.16 -5.55 5.55
C ALA A 4 -2.56 -6.89 5.09
N LEU A 5 -3.13 -7.52 4.06
CA LEU A 5 -2.57 -8.77 3.51
C LEU A 5 -1.17 -8.58 2.92
N PHE A 6 -0.87 -7.41 2.37
CA PHE A 6 0.46 -7.11 1.87
C PHE A 6 1.46 -6.94 3.02
N ALA A 7 1.05 -6.32 4.12
CA ALA A 7 1.83 -6.26 5.36
C ALA A 7 2.15 -7.67 5.87
N ASP A 8 1.15 -8.55 5.96
CA ASP A 8 1.32 -9.94 6.40
C ASP A 8 2.27 -10.72 5.47
N ALA A 9 2.15 -10.54 4.16
CA ALA A 9 2.94 -11.27 3.17
C ALA A 9 4.40 -10.80 3.09
N THR A 10 4.68 -9.54 3.41
CA THR A 10 6.01 -8.94 3.25
C THR A 10 6.73 -8.68 4.57
N GLY A 11 6.01 -8.74 5.68
CA GLY A 11 6.50 -8.33 6.99
C GLY A 11 6.53 -6.82 7.21
N ASP A 12 6.17 -6.02 6.21
CA ASP A 12 6.11 -4.56 6.33
C ASP A 12 4.89 -4.13 7.15
N HIS A 13 5.05 -4.04 8.47
CA HIS A 13 4.01 -3.55 9.38
C HIS A 13 4.29 -2.13 9.86
N GLN A 14 4.87 -1.27 8.99
CA GLN A 14 5.06 0.13 9.36
C GLN A 14 3.71 0.77 9.73
N TRP A 15 3.68 1.47 10.87
CA TRP A 15 2.46 2.03 11.46
C TRP A 15 1.62 2.86 10.47
N ILE A 16 2.28 3.55 9.54
CA ILE A 16 1.62 4.39 8.52
C ILE A 16 0.73 3.60 7.54
N HIS A 17 0.86 2.27 7.50
CA HIS A 17 0.05 1.38 6.67
C HIS A 17 -1.03 0.63 7.46
N VAL A 18 -0.75 0.28 8.72
CA VAL A 18 -1.55 -0.70 9.48
C VAL A 18 -2.24 -0.14 10.73
N ASP A 19 -1.75 0.98 11.28
CA ASP A 19 -2.30 1.61 12.47
C ASP A 19 -3.12 2.83 12.07
N VAL A 20 -4.44 2.65 11.94
CA VAL A 20 -5.35 3.69 11.46
C VAL A 20 -5.39 4.89 12.41
N GLU A 21 -5.46 4.64 13.71
CA GLU A 21 -5.58 5.70 14.73
C GLU A 21 -4.33 6.57 14.72
N ARG A 22 -3.16 5.93 14.82
CA ARG A 22 -1.88 6.64 14.78
C ARG A 22 -1.65 7.31 13.44
N ALA A 23 -1.98 6.66 12.32
CA ALA A 23 -1.86 7.26 11.00
C ALA A 23 -2.75 8.50 10.85
N THR A 24 -3.96 8.51 11.37
CA THR A 24 -4.82 9.70 11.35
C THR A 24 -4.26 10.83 12.22
N ALA A 25 -3.66 10.53 13.37
CA ALA A 25 -3.16 11.54 14.31
C ALA A 25 -1.77 12.11 13.93
N GLU A 26 -0.84 11.25 13.48
CA GLU A 26 0.59 11.59 13.34
C GLU A 26 1.06 11.68 11.87
N SER A 27 0.35 11.08 10.91
CA SER A 27 0.79 11.06 9.52
C SER A 27 0.65 12.45 8.88
N PRO A 28 1.63 12.92 8.10
CA PRO A 28 1.50 14.14 7.30
C PRO A 28 0.39 14.02 6.24
N PHE A 29 -0.11 12.81 5.97
CA PHE A 29 -1.17 12.54 5.00
C PHE A 29 -2.58 12.52 5.62
N GLY A 30 -2.70 12.67 6.95
CA GLY A 30 -4.00 12.69 7.65
C GLY A 30 -4.72 11.34 7.74
N GLY A 31 -4.00 10.24 7.53
CA GLY A 31 -4.54 8.88 7.55
C GLY A 31 -3.54 7.84 7.07
N PRO A 32 -3.93 6.55 7.09
CA PRO A 32 -3.10 5.48 6.57
C PRO A 32 -2.94 5.58 5.06
N ILE A 33 -1.76 5.21 4.56
CA ILE A 33 -1.46 5.13 3.13
C ILE A 33 -1.09 3.71 2.73
N ALA A 34 -1.23 3.37 1.45
CA ALA A 34 -0.84 2.05 0.95
C ALA A 34 0.69 1.88 0.90
N HIS A 35 1.16 0.63 0.94
CA HIS A 35 2.58 0.30 0.77
C HIS A 35 3.08 0.75 -0.61
N GLY A 36 4.25 1.40 -0.67
CA GLY A 36 4.86 1.77 -1.95
C GLY A 36 5.13 0.54 -2.83
N TYR A 37 5.58 -0.56 -2.22
CA TYR A 37 5.80 -1.83 -2.93
C TYR A 37 4.51 -2.52 -3.40
N LEU A 38 3.39 -2.33 -2.69
CA LEU A 38 2.08 -2.78 -3.19
C LEU A 38 1.75 -2.04 -4.49
N THR A 39 1.89 -0.71 -4.51
CA THR A 39 1.67 0.09 -5.72
C THR A 39 2.58 -0.35 -6.87
N LEU A 40 3.88 -0.54 -6.61
CA LEU A 40 4.83 -1.01 -7.62
C LEU A 40 4.46 -2.40 -8.17
N SER A 41 3.99 -3.31 -7.31
CA SER A 41 3.60 -4.66 -7.74
C SER A 41 2.42 -4.67 -8.73
N MET A 42 1.56 -3.64 -8.70
CA MET A 42 0.42 -3.53 -9.62
C MET A 42 0.82 -3.14 -11.05
N VAL A 43 2.08 -2.74 -11.31
CA VAL A 43 2.52 -2.40 -12.68
C VAL A 43 2.27 -3.56 -13.65
N ASN A 44 2.57 -4.79 -13.24
CA ASN A 44 2.33 -5.96 -14.10
C ASN A 44 0.84 -6.22 -14.35
N LEU A 45 -0.03 -5.85 -13.41
CA LEU A 45 -1.49 -5.95 -13.56
C LEU A 45 -2.02 -4.99 -14.63
N PHE A 46 -1.53 -3.74 -14.63
CA PHE A 46 -2.01 -2.71 -15.56
C PHE A 46 -1.26 -2.70 -16.90
N LEU A 47 -0.12 -3.39 -17.01
CA LEU A 47 0.70 -3.37 -18.22
C LEU A 47 -0.06 -3.74 -19.51
N PRO A 48 -0.95 -4.75 -19.53
CA PRO A 48 -1.74 -5.09 -20.72
C PRO A 48 -2.77 -4.02 -21.11
N GLU A 49 -3.19 -3.16 -20.18
CA GLU A 49 -4.10 -2.05 -20.45
C GLU A 49 -3.35 -0.83 -21.00
N LEU A 50 -2.06 -0.70 -20.69
CA LEU A 50 -1.24 0.45 -21.06
C LEU A 50 -0.50 0.25 -22.39
N LEU A 51 -0.13 -0.99 -22.73
CA LEU A 51 0.63 -1.30 -23.94
C LEU A 51 -0.18 -2.19 -24.87
N THR A 52 -0.29 -1.78 -26.13
CA THR A 52 -0.76 -2.65 -27.22
C THR A 52 0.47 -3.18 -27.96
N VAL A 53 0.54 -4.50 -28.13
CA VAL A 53 1.62 -5.21 -28.83
C VAL A 53 1.08 -5.81 -30.11
#